data_AF-A0A850H9K8-F1
#
_entry.id   AF-A0A850H9K8-F1
#
_cell.length_a   1.000
_cell.length_b   1.000
_cell.length_c   1.000
_cell.angle_alpha   90.00
_cell.angle_beta   90.00
_cell.angle_gamma   90.00
#
_symmetry.space_group_name_H-M   'P 1'
#
loop_
_entity.id
_entity.type
_entity.pdbx_description
1 polymer ?
#
loop_
_entity_poly.entity_id
_entity_poly.type
_entity_poly.pdbx_seq_one_letter_code
_entity_poly.pdbx_strand_id
1 'polypeptide(L)'
;MRQIGLGLLGALALTACSEREPTAEETAQKAAEDAADIAAVEAAQTPPAESVAPQRILYEDIEANDMYGASCAFIPEGSSDRPIALALADSGFMKIDGDIERFAPDMGSAESAFGSRTRYDGRRLSFMIDIAEGDGRQIGIETVEHQANFTVRDGRNETVYRAVGTAQCGS
;
A
#
# COMPACT_ATOMS: atom_id res chain seq x y z
N MET A 1 54.98 68.50 30.43
CA MET A 1 54.90 68.77 28.97
C MET A 1 56.06 68.06 28.29
N ARG A 2 55.78 67.34 27.20
CA ARG A 2 56.72 66.75 26.22
C ARG A 2 57.36 65.40 26.61
N GLN A 3 56.96 64.32 25.93
CA GLN A 3 57.83 63.56 25.02
C GLN A 3 57.05 62.51 24.21
N ILE A 4 57.56 62.30 23.00
CA ILE A 4 57.04 61.50 21.88
C ILE A 4 57.70 60.12 21.87
N GLY A 5 56.98 59.11 21.37
CA GLY A 5 57.52 57.81 20.91
C GLY A 5 57.05 56.65 21.80
N LEU A 6 56.84 55.43 21.32
CA LEU A 6 57.08 54.81 20.02
C LEU A 6 56.56 53.36 20.15
N GLY A 7 55.80 52.87 19.18
CA GLY A 7 55.66 51.43 18.91
C GLY A 7 54.76 50.63 19.87
N LEU A 8 54.25 49.46 19.51
CA LEU A 8 54.36 48.69 18.30
C LEU A 8 53.33 47.54 18.42
N LEU A 9 52.60 47.27 17.34
CA LEU A 9 52.05 45.98 16.88
C LEU A 9 51.67 44.89 17.90
N GLY A 10 50.40 44.51 17.85
CA GLY A 10 49.89 43.20 18.27
C GLY A 10 48.71 42.75 17.38
N ALA A 11 48.94 42.68 16.08
CA ALA A 11 48.06 42.00 15.11
C ALA A 11 48.61 40.59 14.84
N LEU A 12 47.74 39.70 14.34
CA LEU A 12 47.93 38.31 13.87
C LEU A 12 47.61 37.26 14.96
N ALA A 13 46.63 36.36 14.80
CA ALA A 13 46.28 35.64 13.59
C ALA A 13 44.76 35.46 13.41
N LEU A 14 44.22 36.02 12.32
CA LEU A 14 43.09 35.41 11.62
C LEU A 14 43.63 34.14 10.97
N THR A 15 43.30 32.97 11.53
CA THR A 15 43.46 31.69 10.85
C THR A 15 42.61 31.74 9.59
N ALA A 16 43.26 31.88 8.45
CA ALA A 16 42.62 31.82 7.15
C ALA A 16 42.05 30.41 6.95
N CYS A 17 40.72 30.30 6.94
CA CYS A 17 40.01 29.16 6.36
C CYS A 17 40.27 29.19 4.83
N SER A 18 41.42 28.67 4.41
CA SER A 18 41.65 28.31 3.02
C SER A 18 41.21 26.86 2.91
N GLU A 19 40.00 26.61 2.41
CA GLU A 19 39.62 25.28 1.93
C GLU A 19 40.63 24.90 0.84
N ARG A 20 41.55 24.00 1.20
CA ARG A 20 42.52 23.43 0.28
C ARG A 20 41.74 22.55 -0.69
N GLU A 21 41.95 22.75 -1.99
CA GLU A 21 41.40 21.85 -2.99
C GLU A 21 41.87 20.41 -2.70
N PRO A 22 40.93 19.45 -2.62
CA PRO A 22 41.28 18.07 -2.36
C PRO A 22 42.19 17.56 -3.48
N THR A 23 43.19 16.78 -3.09
CA THR A 23 44.10 16.14 -4.03
C THR A 23 43.36 15.08 -4.87
N ALA A 24 43.96 14.71 -6.01
CA ALA A 24 43.41 13.66 -6.86
C ALA A 24 43.29 12.31 -6.11
N GLU A 25 44.19 12.04 -5.17
CA GLU A 25 44.19 10.85 -4.33
C GLU A 25 43.03 10.86 -3.33
N GLU A 26 42.82 11.96 -2.61
CA GLU A 26 41.68 12.14 -1.69
C GLU A 26 40.34 12.03 -2.42
N THR A 27 40.26 12.58 -3.65
CA THR A 27 39.05 12.48 -4.48
C THR A 27 38.79 11.03 -4.92
N ALA A 28 39.82 10.29 -5.33
CA ALA A 28 39.68 8.90 -5.74
C ALA A 28 39.29 8.00 -4.56
N GLN A 29 39.86 8.24 -3.37
CA GLN A 29 39.51 7.50 -2.17
C GLN A 29 38.06 7.78 -1.74
N LYS A 30 37.65 9.05 -1.71
CA LYS A 30 36.29 9.42 -1.39
C LYS A 30 35.28 8.83 -2.37
N ALA A 31 35.59 8.79 -3.68
CA ALA A 31 34.73 8.16 -4.67
C ALA A 31 34.57 6.64 -4.43
N ALA A 32 35.62 5.96 -3.95
CA ALA A 32 35.54 4.54 -3.61
C ALA A 32 34.73 4.29 -2.33
N GLU A 33 34.87 5.16 -1.32
CA GLU A 33 34.09 5.13 -0.09
C GLU A 33 32.61 5.42 -0.38
N ASP A 34 32.31 6.48 -1.13
CA ASP A 34 30.96 6.85 -1.56
C ASP A 34 30.30 5.70 -2.34
N ALA A 35 31.03 5.03 -3.23
CA ALA A 35 30.51 3.88 -3.98
C ALA A 35 30.21 2.68 -3.07
N ALA A 36 31.04 2.42 -2.06
CA ALA A 36 30.81 1.37 -1.08
C ALA A 36 29.60 1.67 -0.19
N ASP A 37 29.44 2.93 0.23
CA ASP A 37 28.31 3.39 1.04
C ASP A 37 26.99 3.31 0.25
N ILE A 38 26.99 3.73 -1.02
CA ILE A 38 25.83 3.59 -1.91
C ILE A 38 25.45 2.11 -2.06
N ALA A 39 26.42 1.24 -2.33
CA ALA A 39 26.16 -0.20 -2.47
C ALA A 39 25.61 -0.81 -1.17
N ALA A 40 26.09 -0.37 -0.01
CA ALA A 40 25.57 -0.81 1.29
C ALA A 40 24.13 -0.35 1.52
N VAL A 41 23.79 0.88 1.12
CA VAL A 41 22.41 1.40 1.20
C VAL A 41 21.50 0.64 0.24
N GLU A 42 21.88 0.49 -1.03
CA GLU A 42 21.09 -0.23 -2.03
C GLU A 42 20.85 -1.69 -1.62
N ALA A 43 21.86 -2.36 -1.06
CA ALA A 43 21.73 -3.73 -0.57
C ALA A 43 20.83 -3.84 0.68
N ALA A 44 20.71 -2.79 1.48
CA ALA A 44 19.86 -2.74 2.66
C ALA A 44 18.43 -2.28 2.37
N GLN A 45 18.16 -1.74 1.18
CA GLN A 45 16.84 -1.25 0.81
C GLN A 45 15.86 -2.39 0.58
N THR A 46 14.66 -2.22 1.15
CA THR A 46 13.51 -3.07 0.83
C THR A 46 12.72 -2.42 -0.30
N PRO A 47 12.49 -3.10 -1.44
CA PRO A 47 11.71 -2.53 -2.53
C PRO A 47 10.30 -2.15 -2.06
N PRO A 48 9.77 -0.99 -2.53
CA PRO A 48 8.39 -0.61 -2.26
C PRO A 48 7.40 -1.70 -2.67
N ALA A 49 6.25 -1.75 -1.99
CA ALA A 49 5.19 -2.68 -2.34
C ALA A 49 4.71 -2.43 -3.78
N GLU A 50 4.51 -3.52 -4.53
CA GLU A 50 3.96 -3.45 -5.88
C GLU A 50 2.45 -3.24 -5.80
N SER A 51 1.97 -2.15 -6.41
CA SER A 51 0.53 -1.87 -6.46
C SER A 51 -0.19 -2.92 -7.29
N VAL A 52 -1.36 -3.38 -6.82
CA VAL A 52 -2.23 -4.29 -7.58
C VAL A 52 -3.40 -3.53 -8.16
N ALA A 53 -3.91 -3.98 -9.30
CA ALA A 53 -5.08 -3.42 -9.95
C ALA A 53 -6.19 -4.49 -10.07
N PRO A 54 -7.05 -4.64 -9.04
CA PRO A 54 -8.18 -5.55 -9.11
C PRO A 54 -9.07 -5.22 -10.30
N GLN A 55 -9.39 -6.24 -11.08
CA GLN A 55 -10.25 -6.13 -12.24
C GLN A 55 -11.69 -6.47 -11.86
N ARG A 56 -12.62 -6.03 -12.70
CA ARG A 56 -14.03 -6.40 -12.56
C ARG A 56 -14.17 -7.91 -12.76
N ILE A 57 -14.95 -8.54 -11.88
CA ILE A 57 -15.39 -9.92 -12.01
C ILE A 57 -16.57 -9.94 -12.98
N LEU A 58 -16.43 -10.68 -14.06
CA LEU A 58 -17.46 -10.80 -15.07
C LEU A 58 -18.37 -12.00 -14.80
N TYR A 59 -19.49 -12.10 -15.51
CA TYR A 59 -20.45 -13.20 -15.31
C TYR A 59 -19.82 -14.52 -15.77
N GLU A 60 -19.08 -14.47 -16.87
CA GLU A 60 -18.30 -15.57 -17.41
C GLU A 60 -17.23 -16.06 -16.41
N ASP A 61 -16.66 -15.15 -15.61
CA ASP A 61 -15.73 -15.52 -14.55
C ASP A 61 -16.47 -16.29 -13.44
N ILE A 62 -17.65 -15.81 -13.02
CA ILE A 62 -18.49 -16.43 -11.98
C ILE A 62 -18.86 -17.86 -12.38
N GLU A 63 -19.34 -18.05 -13.62
CA GLU A 63 -19.71 -19.38 -14.11
C GLU A 63 -18.51 -20.31 -14.22
N ALA A 64 -17.37 -19.82 -14.72
CA ALA A 64 -16.19 -20.65 -14.94
C ALA A 64 -15.50 -21.09 -13.63
N ASN A 65 -15.79 -20.43 -12.51
CA ASN A 65 -15.13 -20.67 -11.22
C ASN A 65 -16.13 -21.02 -10.10
N ASP A 66 -17.38 -21.33 -10.44
CA ASP A 66 -18.44 -21.72 -9.50
C ASP A 66 -18.60 -20.73 -8.32
N MET A 67 -18.50 -19.42 -8.58
CA MET A 67 -18.56 -18.36 -7.56
C MET A 67 -20.01 -18.01 -7.17
N TYR A 68 -20.82 -19.02 -6.86
CA TYR A 68 -22.25 -18.87 -6.58
C TYR A 68 -22.59 -18.87 -5.09
N GLY A 69 -23.73 -18.26 -4.77
CA GLY A 69 -24.32 -18.27 -3.44
C GLY A 69 -24.30 -16.91 -2.76
N ALA A 70 -24.73 -16.90 -1.50
CA ALA A 70 -24.84 -15.67 -0.74
C ALA A 70 -23.47 -15.04 -0.50
N SER A 71 -23.36 -13.75 -0.81
CA SER A 71 -22.09 -13.04 -0.77
C SER A 71 -22.28 -11.54 -0.54
N CYS A 72 -21.21 -10.89 -0.12
CA CYS A 72 -21.04 -9.45 -0.22
C CYS A 72 -20.11 -9.13 -1.39
N ALA A 73 -20.63 -8.45 -2.40
CA ALA A 73 -19.90 -8.02 -3.59
C ALA A 73 -19.46 -6.56 -3.44
N PHE A 74 -18.15 -6.28 -3.54
CA PHE A 74 -17.65 -4.91 -3.44
C PHE A 74 -17.53 -4.24 -4.82
N ILE A 75 -18.19 -3.10 -4.98
CA ILE A 75 -18.21 -2.28 -6.20
C ILE A 75 -17.57 -0.92 -5.89
N PRO A 76 -16.43 -0.56 -6.50
CA PRO A 76 -15.80 0.74 -6.31
C PRO A 76 -16.68 1.89 -6.81
N GLU A 77 -16.59 3.05 -6.17
CA GLU A 77 -17.23 4.27 -6.68
C GLU A 77 -16.77 4.58 -8.12
N GLY A 78 -17.68 5.03 -8.96
CA GLY A 78 -17.41 5.35 -10.37
C GLY A 78 -17.17 4.13 -11.28
N SER A 79 -17.36 2.91 -10.78
CA SER A 79 -17.32 1.68 -11.57
C SER A 79 -18.67 1.34 -12.21
N SER A 80 -18.66 0.47 -13.22
CA SER A 80 -19.82 0.10 -14.05
C SER A 80 -20.71 -0.98 -13.39
N ASP A 81 -21.15 -0.81 -12.15
CA ASP A 81 -22.00 -1.76 -11.39
C ASP A 81 -21.48 -3.22 -11.34
N ARG A 82 -20.19 -3.46 -11.60
CA ARG A 82 -19.60 -4.81 -11.49
C ARG A 82 -18.59 -4.85 -10.34
N PRO A 83 -18.62 -5.91 -9.53
CA PRO A 83 -17.74 -6.03 -8.39
C PRO A 83 -16.30 -6.30 -8.81
N ILE A 84 -15.36 -5.89 -7.96
CA ILE A 84 -13.94 -6.28 -8.06
C ILE A 84 -13.56 -7.36 -7.04
N ALA A 85 -14.45 -7.62 -6.07
CA ALA A 85 -14.29 -8.67 -5.07
C ALA A 85 -15.64 -9.27 -4.68
N LEU A 86 -15.64 -10.58 -4.41
CA LEU A 86 -16.77 -11.31 -3.85
C LEU A 86 -16.35 -11.94 -2.52
N ALA A 87 -17.16 -11.76 -1.48
CA ALA A 87 -16.96 -12.32 -0.15
C ALA A 87 -18.11 -13.27 0.20
N LEU A 88 -17.88 -14.58 0.05
CA LEU A 88 -18.80 -15.66 0.42
C LEU A 88 -18.46 -16.20 1.81
N ALA A 89 -19.34 -17.01 2.39
CA ALA A 89 -19.12 -17.60 3.72
C ALA A 89 -17.86 -18.48 3.81
N ASP A 90 -17.53 -19.22 2.74
CA ASP A 90 -16.44 -20.20 2.72
C ASP A 90 -15.25 -19.79 1.83
N SER A 91 -15.38 -18.68 1.10
CA SER A 91 -14.41 -18.26 0.10
C SER A 91 -14.54 -16.78 -0.26
N GLY A 92 -13.43 -16.19 -0.69
CA GLY A 92 -13.38 -14.86 -1.28
C GLY A 92 -12.75 -14.92 -2.66
N PHE A 93 -13.06 -13.97 -3.53
CA PHE A 93 -12.56 -13.96 -4.89
C PHE A 93 -12.19 -12.55 -5.34
N MET A 94 -11.10 -12.43 -6.09
CA MET A 94 -10.72 -11.23 -6.85
C MET A 94 -10.19 -11.63 -8.22
N LYS A 95 -10.35 -10.75 -9.21
CA LYS A 95 -9.68 -10.90 -10.51
C LYS A 95 -8.42 -10.04 -10.56
N ILE A 96 -7.26 -10.65 -10.77
CA ILE A 96 -5.96 -9.98 -10.81
C ILE A 96 -5.21 -10.51 -12.04
N ASP A 97 -4.65 -9.60 -12.84
CA ASP A 97 -3.87 -9.93 -14.04
C ASP A 97 -4.56 -10.88 -15.04
N GLY A 98 -5.89 -10.87 -15.06
CA GLY A 98 -6.74 -11.69 -15.93
C GLY A 98 -7.27 -12.97 -15.28
N ASP A 99 -6.74 -13.36 -14.12
CA ASP A 99 -7.03 -14.62 -13.45
C ASP A 99 -7.85 -14.41 -12.17
N ILE A 100 -8.70 -15.39 -11.85
CA ILE A 100 -9.44 -15.42 -10.58
C ILE A 100 -8.55 -16.00 -9.49
N GLU A 101 -8.25 -15.19 -8.49
CA GLU A 101 -7.61 -15.62 -7.25
C GLU A 101 -8.68 -15.93 -6.19
N ARG A 102 -8.56 -17.11 -5.55
CA ARG A 102 -9.38 -17.54 -4.42
C ARG A 102 -8.69 -17.25 -3.09
N PHE A 103 -9.46 -16.74 -2.14
CA PHE A 103 -9.03 -16.35 -0.81
C PHE A 103 -9.81 -17.17 0.24
N ALA A 104 -9.16 -17.52 1.33
CA ALA A 104 -9.80 -18.19 2.45
C ALA A 104 -10.36 -17.15 3.44
N PRO A 105 -11.59 -17.32 3.95
CA PRO A 105 -12.13 -16.43 4.96
C PRO A 105 -11.32 -16.52 6.27
N ASP A 106 -10.93 -15.37 6.83
CA ASP A 106 -10.25 -15.31 8.12
C ASP A 106 -11.27 -15.50 9.25
N MET A 107 -11.29 -16.69 9.86
CA MET A 107 -12.20 -17.02 10.98
C MET A 107 -11.93 -16.20 12.24
N GLY A 108 -10.76 -15.56 12.35
CA GLY A 108 -10.44 -14.62 13.44
C GLY A 108 -10.99 -13.21 13.19
N SER A 109 -11.45 -12.92 11.96
CA SER A 109 -12.06 -11.64 11.62
C SER A 109 -13.56 -11.59 11.96
N ALA A 110 -14.09 -10.36 12.00
CA ALA A 110 -15.50 -10.14 12.28
C ALA A 110 -16.39 -10.82 11.23
N GLU A 111 -17.53 -11.35 11.68
CA GLU A 111 -18.59 -11.80 10.79
C GLU A 111 -19.28 -10.60 10.14
N SER A 112 -19.72 -10.80 8.91
CA SER A 112 -20.51 -9.85 8.13
C SER A 112 -21.78 -10.54 7.61
N ALA A 113 -22.56 -9.85 6.79
CA ALA A 113 -23.83 -10.35 6.28
C ALA A 113 -23.69 -11.71 5.58
N PHE A 114 -24.73 -12.54 5.69
CA PHE A 114 -24.81 -13.87 5.06
C PHE A 114 -23.66 -14.84 5.42
N GLY A 115 -23.07 -14.70 6.62
CA GLY A 115 -21.99 -15.57 7.09
C GLY A 115 -20.63 -15.29 6.45
N SER A 116 -20.52 -14.21 5.67
CA SER A 116 -19.23 -13.72 5.17
C SER A 116 -18.35 -13.20 6.31
N ARG A 117 -17.08 -12.97 6.01
CA ARG A 117 -16.09 -12.38 6.93
C ARG A 117 -15.69 -10.99 6.46
N THR A 118 -15.12 -10.18 7.33
CA THR A 118 -14.59 -8.86 6.93
C THR A 118 -13.20 -8.96 6.30
N ARG A 119 -12.50 -10.08 6.47
CA ARG A 119 -11.17 -10.34 5.90
C ARG A 119 -11.06 -11.71 5.25
N TYR A 120 -10.33 -11.75 4.14
CA TYR A 120 -9.99 -12.96 3.41
C TYR A 120 -8.50 -12.98 3.06
N ASP A 121 -7.84 -14.11 3.31
CA ASP A 121 -6.41 -14.31 3.11
C ASP A 121 -6.14 -15.25 1.93
N GLY A 122 -5.32 -14.79 1.00
CA GLY A 122 -4.83 -15.54 -0.14
C GLY A 122 -3.35 -15.88 0.02
N ARG A 123 -2.74 -16.38 -1.05
CA ARG A 123 -1.33 -16.81 -1.02
C ARG A 123 -0.36 -15.63 -0.96
N ARG A 124 -0.62 -14.57 -1.73
CA ARG A 124 0.23 -13.38 -1.81
C ARG A 124 -0.44 -12.14 -1.24
N LEU A 125 -1.76 -12.11 -1.29
CA LEU A 125 -2.57 -10.96 -0.98
C LEU A 125 -3.61 -11.34 0.07
N SER A 126 -4.09 -10.34 0.78
CA SER A 126 -5.31 -10.41 1.59
C SER A 126 -6.20 -9.24 1.21
N PHE A 127 -7.51 -9.40 1.31
CA PHE A 127 -8.43 -8.30 1.13
C PHE A 127 -9.37 -8.15 2.33
N MET A 128 -9.85 -6.93 2.51
CA MET A 128 -10.81 -6.57 3.55
C MET A 128 -11.93 -5.73 2.94
N ILE A 129 -13.17 -6.05 3.32
CA ILE A 129 -14.36 -5.23 3.05
C ILE A 129 -14.84 -4.71 4.41
N ASP A 130 -14.69 -3.41 4.63
CA ASP A 130 -15.15 -2.72 5.82
C ASP A 130 -16.47 -2.02 5.51
N ILE A 131 -17.57 -2.61 5.99
CA ILE A 131 -18.94 -2.13 5.73
C ILE A 131 -19.31 -1.11 6.81
N ALA A 132 -19.77 0.06 6.38
CA ALA A 132 -20.22 1.11 7.29
C ALA A 132 -21.43 0.66 8.12
N GLU A 133 -21.45 1.05 9.39
CA GLU A 133 -22.56 0.76 10.29
C GLU A 133 -23.87 1.42 9.82
N GLY A 134 -24.98 0.68 9.93
CA GLY A 134 -26.33 1.15 9.59
C GLY A 134 -27.15 0.13 8.80
N ASP A 135 -28.42 0.45 8.58
CA ASP A 135 -29.41 -0.49 7.99
C ASP A 135 -29.20 -0.79 6.50
N GLY A 136 -28.28 -0.08 5.84
CA GLY A 136 -28.07 -0.18 4.39
C GLY A 136 -29.26 0.31 3.57
N ARG A 137 -29.18 0.15 2.25
CA ARG A 137 -30.23 0.49 1.29
C ARG A 137 -30.66 -0.78 0.58
N GLN A 138 -31.91 -1.19 0.75
CA GLN A 138 -32.48 -2.30 -0.01
C GLN A 138 -32.42 -2.01 -1.53
N ILE A 139 -31.86 -2.94 -2.29
CA ILE A 139 -31.86 -2.94 -3.75
C ILE A 139 -32.45 -4.28 -4.24
N GLY A 140 -33.52 -4.21 -5.03
CA GLY A 140 -34.25 -5.41 -5.40
C GLY A 140 -34.89 -6.09 -4.18
N ILE A 141 -35.06 -7.41 -4.25
CA ILE A 141 -35.77 -8.19 -3.21
C ILE A 141 -34.80 -8.78 -2.17
N GLU A 142 -33.60 -9.19 -2.59
CA GLU A 142 -32.70 -10.02 -1.78
C GLU A 142 -31.33 -9.37 -1.52
N THR A 143 -31.12 -8.12 -1.96
CA THR A 143 -29.83 -7.44 -1.84
C THR A 143 -29.94 -6.18 -0.99
N VAL A 144 -29.04 -6.02 -0.04
CA VAL A 144 -28.85 -4.77 0.72
C VAL A 144 -27.51 -4.18 0.34
N GLU A 145 -27.53 -2.91 -0.04
CA GLU A 145 -26.33 -2.14 -0.36
C GLU A 145 -25.89 -1.31 0.83
N HIS A 146 -24.61 -1.39 1.18
CA HIS A 146 -23.99 -0.58 2.22
C HIS A 146 -22.82 0.21 1.64
N GLN A 147 -22.53 1.37 2.24
CA GLN A 147 -21.25 2.03 1.99
C GLN A 147 -20.11 1.19 2.56
N ALA A 148 -18.98 1.10 1.85
CA ALA A 148 -17.88 0.25 2.25
C ALA A 148 -16.51 0.79 1.81
N ASN A 149 -15.49 0.42 2.57
CA ASN A 149 -14.09 0.59 2.18
C ASN A 149 -13.49 -0.77 1.81
N PHE A 150 -12.68 -0.78 0.77
CA PHE A 150 -11.94 -1.95 0.33
C PHE A 150 -10.45 -1.72 0.43
N THR A 151 -9.73 -2.70 0.98
CA THR A 151 -8.28 -2.66 1.12
C THR A 151 -7.69 -4.00 0.71
N VAL A 152 -6.62 -3.97 -0.09
CA VAL A 152 -5.80 -5.14 -0.39
C VAL A 152 -4.41 -4.94 0.21
N ARG A 153 -3.89 -5.97 0.86
CA ARG A 153 -2.54 -5.98 1.43
C ARG A 153 -1.71 -7.13 0.90
N ASP A 154 -0.41 -6.92 0.82
CA ASP A 154 0.55 -7.96 0.46
C ASP A 154 0.99 -8.81 1.67
N GLY A 155 1.90 -9.76 1.44
CA GLY A 155 2.46 -10.62 2.48
C GLY A 155 3.31 -9.89 3.53
N ARG A 156 3.68 -8.62 3.29
CA ARG A 156 4.34 -7.73 4.26
C ARG A 156 3.33 -6.84 5.00
N ASN A 157 2.03 -7.06 4.78
CA ASN A 157 0.92 -6.30 5.33
C ASN A 157 0.92 -4.82 4.87
N GLU A 158 1.59 -4.52 3.76
CA GLU A 158 1.57 -3.20 3.13
C GLU A 158 0.30 -3.06 2.28
N THR A 159 -0.29 -1.87 2.27
CA THR A 159 -1.48 -1.62 1.44
C THR A 159 -1.07 -1.42 -0.01
N VAL A 160 -1.52 -2.33 -0.88
CA VAL A 160 -1.21 -2.34 -2.31
C VAL A 160 -2.39 -1.90 -3.18
N TYR A 161 -3.59 -1.80 -2.60
CA TYR A 161 -4.77 -1.19 -3.22
C TYR A 161 -5.76 -0.70 -2.15
N ARG A 162 -6.46 0.39 -2.45
CA ARG A 162 -7.55 0.93 -1.63
C ARG A 162 -8.63 1.53 -2.53
N ALA A 163 -9.88 1.30 -2.19
CA ALA A 163 -11.02 1.95 -2.82
C ALA A 163 -12.14 2.24 -1.81
N VAL A 164 -12.92 3.28 -2.09
CA VAL A 164 -14.24 3.52 -1.49
C VAL A 164 -15.30 3.03 -2.47
N GLY A 165 -16.45 2.59 -1.98
CA GLY A 165 -17.47 1.98 -2.81
C GLY A 165 -18.66 1.50 -2.02
N THR A 166 -19.41 0.58 -2.62
CA THR A 166 -20.52 -0.09 -1.96
C THR A 166 -20.26 -1.59 -1.85
N ALA A 167 -20.77 -2.18 -0.78
CA ALA A 167 -20.90 -3.62 -0.62
C ALA A 167 -22.36 -3.99 -0.85
N GLN A 168 -22.63 -4.80 -1.88
CA GLN A 168 -23.95 -5.35 -2.16
C GLN A 168 -24.00 -6.76 -1.61
N CYS A 169 -24.71 -6.94 -0.50
CA CYS A 169 -24.82 -8.19 0.22
C CYS A 169 -26.19 -8.84 -0.01
N GLY A 170 -26.21 -10.08 -0.47
CA GLY A 170 -27.45 -10.80 -0.78
C GLY A 170 -27.24 -12.29 -1.02
N SER A 171 -28.34 -12.99 -1.29
CA SER A 171 -28.38 -14.42 -1.64
C SER A 171 -29.10 -14.68 -2.95
#